data_AF-A0A0G4EYK2-F1
#
_entry.id   AF-A0A0G4EYK2-F1
#
_cell.length_a   1.000
_cell.length_b   1.000
_cell.length_c   1.000
_cell.angle_alpha   90.00
_cell.angle_beta   90.00
_cell.angle_gamma   90.00
#
_symmetry.space_group_name_H-M   'P 1'
#
loop_
_entity.id
_entity.type
_entity.pdbx_description
1 polymer ?
#
loop_
_entity_poly.entity_id
_entity_poly.type
_entity_poly.pdbx_seq_one_letter_code
_entity_poly.pdbx_strand_id
1 'polypeptide(L)'
;MVSSVCVVLSLLAAVFVLLPSAVLAQSSTRVQAISRVVPATAGSLPYLFVVGGIVAQGKSSLSVQNYGPGSVSLTIVDEDNNTLSAATIAQDDSLTSQPPFDASNELTFILAAENGTEVFRQTVKNDLTYTFAPEANEIMMLKLDVTTNNVLRLTLGNQLTFDLVATMERQGEPVDGSGTVIQPRASPTSSWLQLTFLQRLAEGDDFYVSMVPKDEGDGTGVVGFAAITYWRPFANADRRRRLNGIGGMARVSA
;
A
#
# COMPACT_ATOMS: atom_id res chain seq x y z
N MET A 1 -23.52 -73.80 49.63
CA MET A 1 -24.15 -73.15 48.46
C MET A 1 -23.05 -72.46 47.67
N VAL A 2 -23.18 -72.54 46.35
CA VAL A 2 -22.12 -72.42 45.34
C VAL A 2 -22.06 -71.00 44.76
N SER A 3 -20.89 -70.66 44.18
CA SER A 3 -20.65 -69.68 43.10
C SER A 3 -20.60 -68.18 43.42
N SER A 4 -19.89 -67.32 42.68
CA SER A 4 -18.81 -67.38 41.66
C SER A 4 -18.82 -66.01 40.94
N VAL A 5 -17.70 -65.63 40.29
CA VAL A 5 -17.57 -64.65 39.18
C VAL A 5 -17.65 -63.16 39.56
N CYS A 6 -16.89 -62.18 39.03
CA CYS A 6 -15.61 -62.02 38.30
C CYS A 6 -15.49 -60.51 37.98
N VAL A 7 -14.26 -59.97 37.87
CA VAL A 7 -13.76 -59.09 36.77
C VAL A 7 -14.37 -57.65 36.73
N VAL A 8 -13.68 -56.51 36.58
CA VAL A 8 -12.47 -56.12 35.84
C VAL A 8 -11.78 -54.97 36.61
N LEU A 9 -10.46 -55.02 36.70
CA LEU A 9 -9.56 -53.94 37.09
C LEU A 9 -9.22 -53.14 35.81
N SER A 10 -9.74 -51.92 35.64
CA SER A 10 -9.45 -51.11 34.44
C SER A 10 -8.30 -50.13 34.68
N LEU A 11 -7.19 -50.45 34.02
CA LEU A 11 -6.10 -49.59 33.58
C LEU A 11 -6.61 -48.20 33.11
N LEU A 12 -6.04 -47.11 33.64
CA LEU A 12 -5.93 -45.86 32.87
C LEU A 12 -4.47 -45.45 32.85
N ALA A 13 -3.80 -45.85 31.77
CA ALA A 13 -2.44 -45.49 31.44
C ALA A 13 -2.39 -44.04 30.92
N ALA A 14 -1.27 -43.39 31.25
CA ALA A 14 -0.90 -42.05 30.90
C ALA A 14 -0.96 -41.75 29.40
N VAL A 15 -1.43 -40.54 29.05
CA VAL A 15 -1.05 -39.86 27.81
C VAL A 15 -0.56 -38.47 28.17
N PHE A 16 0.76 -38.37 28.38
CA PHE A 16 1.51 -37.12 28.30
C PHE A 16 1.42 -36.64 26.85
N VAL A 17 0.60 -35.62 26.58
CA VAL A 17 0.65 -34.91 25.30
C VAL A 17 1.86 -33.97 25.34
N LEU A 18 2.95 -34.46 24.75
CA LEU A 18 4.15 -33.70 24.40
C LEU A 18 3.76 -32.48 23.54
N LEU A 19 4.01 -31.29 24.06
CA LEU A 19 4.06 -30.05 23.28
C LEU A 19 5.25 -30.14 22.31
N PRO A 20 5.06 -29.95 20.99
CA PRO A 20 6.19 -29.89 20.08
C PRO A 20 6.89 -28.53 20.23
N SER A 21 8.03 -28.55 20.92
CA SER A 21 9.07 -27.52 20.83
C SER A 21 9.90 -27.75 19.56
N ALA A 22 9.52 -27.12 18.46
CA ALA A 22 10.32 -26.82 17.26
C ALA A 22 9.35 -26.09 16.32
N VAL A 23 9.56 -24.84 15.94
CA VAL A 23 10.43 -24.48 14.82
C VAL A 23 11.15 -23.15 15.12
N LEU A 24 12.40 -23.25 15.54
CA LEU A 24 13.39 -22.19 15.39
C LEU A 24 14.40 -22.69 14.34
N ALA A 25 14.80 -21.77 13.46
CA ALA A 25 15.83 -21.89 12.43
C ALA A 25 15.44 -22.58 11.11
N GLN A 26 15.24 -21.75 10.08
CA GLN A 26 16.09 -21.80 8.89
C GLN A 26 16.20 -20.38 8.29
N SER A 27 17.11 -19.60 8.86
CA SER A 27 17.71 -18.44 8.22
C SER A 27 18.54 -18.93 7.03
N SER A 28 17.91 -19.00 5.86
CA SER A 28 18.64 -19.09 4.59
C SER A 28 19.20 -17.71 4.27
N THR A 29 20.41 -17.42 4.75
CA THR A 29 21.27 -16.40 4.16
C THR A 29 21.78 -16.92 2.82
N ARG A 30 20.92 -16.91 1.79
CA ARG A 30 21.41 -16.70 0.43
C ARG A 30 21.77 -15.23 0.35
N VAL A 31 23.07 -14.95 0.24
CA VAL A 31 23.56 -13.71 -0.35
C VAL A 31 23.02 -13.72 -1.79
N GLN A 32 21.86 -13.11 -2.00
CA GLN A 32 21.46 -12.73 -3.34
C GLN A 32 22.56 -11.79 -3.83
N ALA A 33 23.22 -12.19 -4.92
CA ALA A 33 24.05 -11.28 -5.69
C ALA A 33 23.26 -9.98 -5.84
N ILE A 34 23.86 -8.86 -5.44
CA ILE A 34 23.26 -7.54 -5.57
C ILE A 34 22.99 -7.39 -7.07
N SER A 35 21.74 -7.57 -7.49
CA SER A 35 21.36 -7.43 -8.90
C SER A 35 21.89 -6.07 -9.36
N ARG A 36 22.65 -6.10 -10.45
CA ARG A 36 23.20 -4.91 -11.07
C ARG A 36 22.00 -4.06 -11.49
N VAL A 37 21.70 -3.02 -10.71
CA VAL A 37 20.54 -2.14 -10.98
C VAL A 37 20.68 -1.62 -12.40
N VAL A 38 19.77 -2.05 -13.28
CA VAL A 38 19.79 -1.66 -14.69
C VAL A 38 19.30 -0.21 -14.74
N PRO A 39 20.05 0.72 -15.36
CA PRO A 39 19.57 2.09 -15.53
C PRO A 39 18.23 2.07 -16.26
N ALA A 40 17.23 2.79 -15.75
CA ALA A 40 15.95 2.92 -16.44
C ALA A 40 16.19 3.53 -17.82
N THR A 41 15.84 2.80 -18.87
CA THR A 41 15.87 3.27 -20.26
C THR A 41 14.64 4.12 -20.53
N ALA A 42 14.66 4.95 -21.58
CA ALA A 42 13.53 5.82 -21.95
C ALA A 42 12.21 5.06 -22.26
N GLY A 43 12.22 3.73 -22.32
CA GLY A 43 11.03 2.89 -22.44
C GLY A 43 10.67 2.09 -21.18
N SER A 44 11.36 2.30 -20.06
CA SER A 44 10.99 1.68 -18.78
C SER A 44 9.74 2.34 -18.21
N LEU A 45 8.92 1.57 -17.49
CA LEU A 45 7.75 2.12 -16.81
C LEU A 45 8.18 3.12 -15.71
N PRO A 46 7.37 4.16 -15.46
CA PRO A 46 7.60 5.12 -14.40
C PRO A 46 7.48 4.43 -13.04
N TYR A 47 8.28 4.90 -12.09
CA TYR A 47 8.26 4.47 -10.70
C TYR A 47 7.45 5.49 -9.92
N LEU A 48 6.26 5.08 -9.48
CA LEU A 48 5.27 5.99 -8.90
C LEU A 48 4.99 5.68 -7.45
N PHE A 49 4.82 6.76 -6.68
CA PHE A 49 4.22 6.73 -5.36
C PHE A 49 2.85 7.38 -5.47
N VAL A 50 1.80 6.64 -5.17
CA VAL A 50 0.43 7.13 -5.19
C VAL A 50 -0.15 6.98 -3.80
N VAL A 51 -0.80 8.03 -3.34
CA VAL A 51 -1.50 8.08 -2.07
C VAL A 51 -2.83 8.76 -2.34
N GLY A 52 -3.93 8.18 -1.91
CA GLY A 52 -5.21 8.85 -2.03
C GLY A 52 -6.24 8.33 -1.05
N GLY A 53 -7.41 8.97 -1.07
CA GLY A 53 -8.50 8.59 -0.21
C GLY A 53 -9.59 9.63 -0.14
N ILE A 54 -10.62 9.31 0.62
CA ILE A 54 -11.74 10.20 0.91
C ILE A 54 -11.34 11.11 2.06
N VAL A 55 -11.65 12.39 1.90
CA VAL A 55 -11.47 13.44 2.89
C VAL A 55 -12.86 13.90 3.36
N ALA A 56 -12.88 14.73 4.40
CA ALA A 56 -14.10 15.30 4.94
C ALA A 56 -14.94 15.94 3.83
N GLN A 57 -16.27 15.85 3.97
CA GLN A 57 -17.22 16.67 3.20
C GLN A 57 -17.27 16.37 1.69
N GLY A 58 -17.28 15.08 1.31
CA GLY A 58 -17.48 14.69 -0.10
C GLY A 58 -16.36 15.12 -1.03
N LYS A 59 -15.14 15.24 -0.49
CA LYS A 59 -13.92 15.48 -1.25
C LYS A 59 -13.04 14.26 -1.19
N SER A 60 -12.26 14.04 -2.23
CA SER A 60 -11.14 13.11 -2.18
C SER A 60 -9.82 13.88 -2.20
N SER A 61 -8.73 13.19 -1.85
CA SER A 61 -7.38 13.68 -2.02
C SER A 61 -6.58 12.63 -2.76
N LEU A 62 -5.69 13.08 -3.63
CA LEU A 62 -4.74 12.26 -4.35
C LEU A 62 -3.39 12.99 -4.34
N SER A 63 -2.33 12.30 -3.96
CA SER A 63 -0.95 12.73 -4.10
C SER A 63 -0.21 11.68 -4.91
N VAL A 64 0.50 12.13 -5.94
CA VAL A 64 1.28 11.29 -6.84
C VAL A 64 2.68 11.86 -6.94
N GLN A 65 3.68 11.00 -6.89
CA GLN A 65 5.06 11.36 -7.11
C GLN A 65 5.70 10.43 -8.13
N ASN A 66 6.24 11.01 -9.20
CA ASN A 66 6.88 10.30 -10.28
C ASN A 66 8.41 10.39 -10.13
N TYR A 67 9.02 9.30 -9.72
CA TYR A 67 10.47 9.18 -9.59
C TYR A 67 11.11 8.44 -10.78
N GLY A 68 10.29 7.97 -11.73
CA GLY A 68 10.72 7.21 -12.90
C GLY A 68 11.01 8.06 -14.13
N PRO A 69 11.52 7.44 -15.20
CA PRO A 69 11.68 8.12 -16.48
C PRO A 69 10.32 8.44 -17.10
N GLY A 70 10.30 9.47 -17.95
CA GLY A 70 9.12 9.84 -18.73
C GLY A 70 8.05 10.56 -17.94
N SER A 71 7.04 11.04 -18.65
CA SER A 71 5.86 11.66 -18.05
C SER A 71 4.77 10.63 -17.74
N VAL A 72 3.90 10.98 -16.79
CA VAL A 72 2.71 10.19 -16.44
C VAL A 72 1.48 11.06 -16.56
N SER A 73 0.46 10.59 -17.27
CA SER A 73 -0.85 11.22 -17.26
C SER A 73 -1.66 10.73 -16.08
N LEU A 74 -2.39 11.64 -15.45
CA LEU A 74 -3.47 11.36 -14.52
C LEU A 74 -4.78 11.74 -15.21
N THR A 75 -5.73 10.81 -15.25
CA THR A 75 -7.11 11.07 -15.65
C THR A 75 -8.02 10.70 -14.48
N ILE A 76 -8.96 11.59 -14.16
CA ILE A 76 -9.99 11.37 -13.14
C ILE A 76 -11.33 11.31 -13.86
N VAL A 77 -12.06 10.22 -13.66
CA VAL A 77 -13.39 10.02 -14.24
C VAL A 77 -14.44 9.74 -13.17
N ASP A 78 -15.69 10.08 -13.46
CA ASP A 78 -16.87 9.75 -12.63
C ASP A 78 -17.39 8.31 -12.88
N GLU A 79 -18.50 7.96 -12.24
CA GLU A 79 -19.20 6.66 -12.40
C GLU A 79 -19.68 6.38 -13.83
N ASP A 80 -19.94 7.43 -14.62
CA ASP A 80 -20.36 7.34 -16.03
C ASP A 80 -19.17 7.36 -17.01
N ASN A 81 -17.93 7.35 -16.51
CA ASN A 81 -16.68 7.51 -17.24
C ASN A 81 -16.48 8.88 -17.92
N ASN A 82 -17.20 9.92 -17.49
CA ASN A 82 -16.91 11.28 -17.95
C ASN A 82 -15.61 11.77 -17.30
N THR A 83 -14.76 12.42 -18.10
CA THR A 83 -13.51 13.01 -17.58
C THR A 83 -13.81 14.27 -16.78
N LEU A 84 -13.51 14.23 -15.50
CA LEU A 84 -13.63 15.37 -14.58
C LEU A 84 -12.37 16.22 -14.57
N SER A 85 -11.20 15.58 -14.66
CA SER A 85 -9.91 16.25 -14.65
C SER A 85 -8.84 15.42 -15.34
N ALA A 86 -7.85 16.09 -15.90
CA ALA A 86 -6.66 15.46 -16.46
C ALA A 86 -5.41 16.32 -16.15
N ALA A 87 -4.30 15.66 -15.88
CA ALA A 87 -3.02 16.31 -15.60
C ALA A 87 -1.86 15.48 -16.12
N THR A 88 -0.69 16.11 -16.25
CA THR A 88 0.56 15.43 -16.59
C THR A 88 1.58 15.70 -15.49
N ILE A 89 2.27 14.64 -15.08
CA ILE A 89 3.28 14.64 -14.02
C ILE A 89 4.61 14.34 -14.70
N ALA A 90 5.48 15.34 -14.75
CA ALA A 90 6.80 15.18 -15.35
C ALA A 90 7.66 14.19 -14.55
N GLN A 91 8.76 13.75 -15.15
CA GLN A 91 9.78 12.99 -14.44
C GLN A 91 10.30 13.79 -13.24
N ASP A 92 10.50 13.11 -12.11
CA ASP A 92 11.01 13.66 -10.84
C ASP A 92 10.10 14.75 -10.22
N ASP A 93 8.83 14.80 -10.64
CA ASP A 93 7.82 15.76 -10.19
C ASP A 93 6.73 15.10 -9.32
N SER A 94 5.88 15.93 -8.72
CA SER A 94 4.75 15.50 -7.90
C SER A 94 3.50 16.32 -8.16
N LEU A 95 2.35 15.67 -8.03
CA LEU A 95 1.03 16.29 -8.14
C LEU A 95 0.23 16.02 -6.87
N THR A 96 -0.48 17.03 -6.37
CA THR A 96 -1.52 16.84 -5.38
C THR A 96 -2.82 17.41 -5.93
N SER A 97 -3.91 16.65 -5.82
CA SER A 97 -5.24 16.99 -6.29
C SER A 97 -6.27 16.68 -5.22
N GLN A 98 -7.33 17.49 -5.14
CA GLN A 98 -8.45 17.25 -4.23
C GLN A 98 -9.77 17.30 -5.01
N PRO A 99 -10.05 16.29 -5.85
CA PRO A 99 -11.25 16.32 -6.66
C PRO A 99 -12.49 16.17 -5.77
N PRO A 100 -13.49 17.05 -5.92
CA PRO A 100 -14.79 16.85 -5.29
C PRO A 100 -15.50 15.66 -5.95
N PHE A 101 -16.36 14.99 -5.18
CA PHE A 101 -17.28 13.99 -5.76
C PHE A 101 -18.42 14.65 -6.54
N ASP A 102 -18.75 15.91 -6.22
CA ASP A 102 -19.86 16.67 -6.81
C ASP A 102 -21.18 15.87 -6.82
N ALA A 103 -21.72 15.56 -8.00
CA ALA A 103 -22.92 14.75 -8.17
C ALA A 103 -22.63 13.24 -8.30
N SER A 104 -21.37 12.86 -8.48
CA SER A 104 -20.95 11.46 -8.59
C SER A 104 -20.81 10.83 -7.21
N ASN A 105 -21.12 9.55 -7.09
CA ASN A 105 -20.80 8.78 -5.88
C ASN A 105 -19.48 8.03 -6.02
N GLU A 106 -18.87 8.01 -7.22
CA GLU A 106 -17.62 7.31 -7.46
C GLU A 106 -16.61 8.17 -8.22
N LEU A 107 -15.34 8.01 -7.89
CA LEU A 107 -14.23 8.60 -8.63
C LEU A 107 -13.23 7.52 -8.97
N THR A 108 -12.82 7.46 -10.24
CA THR A 108 -11.77 6.56 -10.69
C THR A 108 -10.55 7.35 -11.12
N PHE A 109 -9.43 7.08 -10.45
CA PHE A 109 -8.11 7.61 -10.78
C PHE A 109 -7.42 6.64 -11.72
N ILE A 110 -6.96 7.12 -12.87
CA ILE A 110 -6.24 6.34 -13.88
C ILE A 110 -4.90 7.03 -14.12
N LEU A 111 -3.80 6.32 -13.90
CA LEU A 111 -2.47 6.78 -14.28
C LEU A 111 -1.93 5.93 -15.41
N ALA A 112 -1.40 6.60 -16.43
CA ALA A 112 -0.76 5.95 -17.56
C ALA A 112 0.61 6.56 -17.84
N ALA A 113 1.56 5.71 -18.19
CA ALA A 113 2.86 6.13 -18.67
C ALA A 113 2.73 6.82 -20.03
N GLU A 114 3.75 7.59 -20.43
CA GLU A 114 3.81 8.32 -21.71
C GLU A 114 3.60 7.43 -22.94
N ASN A 115 3.93 6.14 -22.86
CA ASN A 115 3.68 5.17 -23.92
C ASN A 115 2.23 4.65 -23.98
N GLY A 116 1.33 5.16 -23.14
CA GLY A 116 -0.08 4.76 -23.03
C GLY A 116 -0.35 3.55 -22.14
N THR A 117 0.67 2.96 -21.50
CA THR A 117 0.48 1.83 -20.58
C THR A 117 -0.16 2.31 -19.29
N GLU A 118 -1.33 1.78 -18.93
CA GLU A 118 -1.91 2.00 -17.60
C GLU A 118 -1.00 1.38 -16.54
N VAL A 119 -0.61 2.20 -15.56
CA VAL A 119 0.29 1.80 -14.46
C VAL A 119 -0.44 1.73 -13.12
N PHE A 120 -1.55 2.43 -12.99
CA PHE A 120 -2.37 2.38 -11.79
C PHE A 120 -3.81 2.76 -12.08
N ARG A 121 -4.75 2.06 -11.44
CA ARG A 121 -6.16 2.39 -11.44
C ARG A 121 -6.72 2.15 -10.04
N GLN A 122 -7.46 3.13 -9.53
CA GLN A 122 -8.20 2.96 -8.28
C GLN A 122 -9.50 3.72 -8.32
N THR A 123 -10.58 3.04 -7.92
CA THR A 123 -11.90 3.64 -7.73
C THR A 123 -12.15 3.82 -6.24
N VAL A 124 -12.67 4.98 -5.86
CA VAL A 124 -13.15 5.30 -4.51
C VAL A 124 -14.62 5.67 -4.57
N LYS A 125 -15.37 5.38 -3.50
CA LYS A 125 -16.81 5.64 -3.42
C LYS A 125 -17.14 6.56 -2.25
N ASN A 126 -17.98 7.55 -2.48
CA ASN A 126 -18.49 8.46 -1.45
C ASN A 126 -19.75 7.89 -0.79
N ASP A 127 -19.66 6.67 -0.27
CA ASP A 127 -20.75 5.97 0.42
C ASP A 127 -20.51 5.87 1.94
N LEU A 128 -19.52 6.61 2.44
CA LEU A 128 -19.23 6.70 3.86
C LEU A 128 -20.39 7.36 4.62
N THR A 129 -21.04 6.59 5.49
CA THR A 129 -22.14 7.08 6.34
C THR A 129 -21.64 7.85 7.57
N TYR A 130 -20.36 7.70 7.89
CA TYR A 130 -19.77 8.31 9.07
C TYR A 130 -19.53 9.82 8.87
N THR A 131 -20.18 10.62 9.71
CA THR A 131 -20.00 12.07 9.72
C THR A 131 -18.83 12.43 10.64
N PHE A 132 -17.74 12.91 10.07
CA PHE A 132 -16.57 13.33 10.83
C PHE A 132 -16.87 14.58 11.66
N ALA A 133 -16.43 14.60 12.92
CA ALA A 133 -16.48 15.80 13.73
C ALA A 133 -15.65 16.90 13.04
N PRO A 134 -16.17 18.14 12.92
CA PRO A 134 -15.53 19.22 12.16
C PRO A 134 -14.16 19.65 12.71
N GLU A 135 -13.80 19.22 13.92
CA GLU A 135 -12.50 19.48 14.56
C GLU A 135 -11.41 18.47 14.17
N ALA A 136 -11.77 17.35 13.53
CA ALA A 136 -10.83 16.36 13.01
C ALA A 136 -10.35 16.78 11.61
N ASN A 137 -9.41 17.72 11.55
CA ASN A 137 -8.83 18.21 10.29
C ASN A 137 -8.06 17.13 9.49
N GLU A 138 -7.77 15.98 10.09
CA GLU A 138 -7.21 14.82 9.41
C GLU A 138 -8.06 13.59 9.75
N ILE A 139 -8.68 13.01 8.72
CA ILE A 139 -9.57 11.83 8.84
C ILE A 139 -8.79 10.52 8.73
N MET A 140 -7.61 10.60 8.12
CA MET A 140 -6.75 9.47 7.89
C MET A 140 -5.31 9.94 8.02
N MET A 141 -4.57 9.28 8.90
CA MET A 141 -3.12 9.38 8.96
C MET A 141 -2.57 8.25 8.09
N LEU A 142 -2.12 8.59 6.90
CA LEU A 142 -1.35 7.68 6.06
C LEU A 142 0.08 8.19 6.01
N LYS A 143 1.00 7.40 6.56
CA LYS A 143 2.43 7.68 6.49
C LYS A 143 3.13 6.54 5.78
N LEU A 144 3.79 6.88 4.68
CA LEU A 144 4.61 5.97 3.90
C LEU A 144 6.07 6.36 4.08
N ASP A 145 6.84 5.55 4.80
CA ASP A 145 8.28 5.73 4.93
C ASP A 145 8.98 4.58 4.19
N VAL A 146 10.03 4.87 3.42
CA VAL A 146 10.90 3.81 2.88
C VAL A 146 12.31 3.95 3.40
N THR A 147 12.80 2.88 4.01
CA THR A 147 14.13 2.84 4.58
C THR A 147 15.20 2.59 3.50
N THR A 148 16.45 2.87 3.84
CA THR A 148 17.63 2.58 3.00
C THR A 148 17.81 1.10 2.67
N ASN A 149 17.13 0.20 3.39
CA ASN A 149 17.15 -1.24 3.16
C ASN A 149 15.97 -1.74 2.29
N ASN A 150 15.30 -0.84 1.57
CA ASN A 150 14.09 -1.12 0.78
C ASN A 150 12.96 -1.74 1.61
N VAL A 151 12.90 -1.39 2.91
CA VAL A 151 11.77 -1.75 3.75
C VAL A 151 10.80 -0.60 3.72
N LEU A 152 9.63 -0.87 3.16
CA LEU A 152 8.45 -0.03 3.24
C LEU A 152 7.87 -0.13 4.64
N ARG A 153 7.69 1.01 5.29
CA ARG A 153 6.92 1.15 6.52
C ARG A 153 5.68 1.97 6.20
N LEU A 154 4.55 1.30 6.21
CA LEU A 154 3.25 1.91 6.08
C LEU A 154 2.65 2.06 7.48
N THR A 155 2.30 3.28 7.86
CA THR A 155 1.54 3.54 9.08
C THR A 155 0.20 4.14 8.70
N LEU A 156 -0.86 3.46 9.13
CA LEU A 156 -2.24 3.87 8.92
C LEU A 156 -2.87 4.20 10.24
N GLY A 157 -3.66 5.26 10.28
CA GLY A 157 -4.47 5.66 11.42
C GLY A 157 -5.83 6.15 10.95
N ASN A 158 -6.90 5.61 11.52
CA ASN A 158 -8.27 6.11 11.31
C ASN A 158 -9.09 5.92 12.58
N GLN A 159 -10.12 6.74 12.75
CA GLN A 159 -11.11 6.60 13.82
C GLN A 159 -12.14 5.50 13.51
N LEU A 160 -12.37 5.23 12.22
CA LEU A 160 -13.25 4.17 11.74
C LEU A 160 -12.63 2.79 11.92
N THR A 161 -13.47 1.79 12.14
CA THR A 161 -13.11 0.39 11.99
C THR A 161 -12.89 0.06 10.52
N PHE A 162 -11.64 -0.24 10.18
CA PHE A 162 -11.25 -0.61 8.82
C PHE A 162 -10.48 -1.93 8.83
N ASP A 163 -10.49 -2.59 7.69
CA ASP A 163 -9.54 -3.64 7.35
C ASP A 163 -8.55 -3.08 6.32
N LEU A 164 -7.27 -3.43 6.47
CA LEU A 164 -6.28 -3.14 5.44
C LEU A 164 -6.18 -4.36 4.51
N VAL A 165 -6.45 -4.16 3.23
CA VAL A 165 -6.18 -5.15 2.19
C VAL A 165 -4.86 -4.78 1.54
N ALA A 166 -3.84 -5.64 1.73
CA ALA A 166 -2.52 -5.48 1.13
C ALA A 166 -2.34 -6.46 -0.04
N THR A 167 -2.11 -5.92 -1.22
CA THR A 167 -1.84 -6.68 -2.45
C THR A 167 -0.44 -6.36 -2.90
N MET A 168 0.31 -7.38 -3.29
CA MET A 168 1.66 -7.21 -3.79
C MET A 168 1.84 -8.10 -5.02
N GLU A 169 2.43 -7.52 -6.05
CA GLU A 169 2.64 -8.17 -7.33
C GLU A 169 4.09 -7.98 -7.75
N ARG A 170 4.58 -8.91 -8.56
CA ARG A 170 5.88 -8.85 -9.19
C ARG A 170 5.69 -9.15 -10.66
N GLN A 171 5.90 -8.14 -11.50
CA GLN A 171 5.73 -8.27 -12.94
C GLN A 171 4.31 -8.74 -13.34
N GLY A 172 3.30 -8.25 -12.61
CA GLY A 172 1.89 -8.61 -12.81
C GLY A 172 1.45 -9.92 -12.15
N GLU A 173 2.36 -10.66 -11.49
CA GLU A 173 2.02 -11.89 -10.78
C GLU A 173 1.94 -11.66 -9.27
N PRO A 174 0.86 -12.10 -8.58
CA PRO A 174 0.76 -11.99 -7.13
C PRO A 174 1.93 -12.69 -6.41
N VAL A 175 2.49 -12.06 -5.38
CA VAL A 175 3.47 -12.70 -4.50
C VAL A 175 2.79 -13.38 -3.32
N ASP A 176 3.52 -14.27 -2.62
CA ASP A 176 3.02 -14.91 -1.40
C ASP A 176 2.55 -13.87 -0.37
N GLY A 177 1.31 -14.02 0.11
CA GLY A 177 0.67 -13.08 1.02
C GLY A 177 -0.01 -11.88 0.34
N SER A 178 -0.08 -11.84 -0.98
CA SER A 178 -0.93 -10.88 -1.69
C SER A 178 -2.41 -11.09 -1.37
N GLY A 179 -3.16 -10.00 -1.20
CA GLY A 179 -4.55 -10.02 -0.75
C GLY A 179 -4.71 -10.27 0.76
N THR A 180 -3.64 -10.18 1.55
CA THR A 180 -3.74 -10.37 3.00
C THR A 180 -4.58 -9.24 3.61
N VAL A 181 -5.59 -9.64 4.38
CA VAL A 181 -6.36 -8.73 5.22
C VAL A 181 -5.67 -8.58 6.57
N ILE A 182 -5.33 -7.35 6.92
CA ILE A 182 -4.64 -7.01 8.16
C ILE A 182 -5.54 -6.14 9.02
N GLN A 183 -5.93 -6.66 10.18
CA GLN A 183 -6.78 -5.95 11.12
C GLN A 183 -5.95 -4.95 11.94
N PRO A 184 -6.34 -3.66 11.99
CA PRO A 184 -5.66 -2.67 12.80
C PRO A 184 -5.90 -2.93 14.29
N ARG A 185 -5.03 -2.37 15.12
CA ARG A 185 -5.16 -2.46 16.59
C ARG A 185 -5.38 -1.06 17.15
N ALA A 186 -6.11 -0.97 18.26
CA ALA A 186 -6.23 0.29 18.98
C ALA A 186 -4.84 0.82 19.34
N SER A 187 -4.57 2.08 18.99
CA SER A 187 -3.32 2.72 19.37
C SER A 187 -3.28 2.86 20.88
N PRO A 188 -2.15 2.56 21.54
CA PRO A 188 -2.01 2.76 22.98
C PRO A 188 -1.94 4.25 23.36
N THR A 189 -1.69 5.13 22.39
CA THR A 189 -1.44 6.56 22.59
C THR A 189 -2.49 7.47 21.95
N SER A 190 -3.43 6.91 21.19
CA SER A 190 -4.53 7.67 20.59
C SER A 190 -5.81 6.82 20.59
N SER A 191 -6.96 7.46 20.45
CA SER A 191 -8.24 6.76 20.24
C SER A 191 -8.37 6.14 18.85
N TRP A 192 -7.31 6.18 18.03
CA TRP A 192 -7.35 5.75 16.63
C TRP A 192 -6.95 4.29 16.52
N LEU A 193 -7.52 3.60 15.54
CA LEU A 193 -7.02 2.32 15.09
C LEU A 193 -5.76 2.57 14.26
N GLN A 194 -4.65 1.96 14.67
CA GLN A 194 -3.36 2.11 14.01
C GLN A 194 -2.84 0.75 13.53
N LEU A 195 -2.26 0.75 12.34
CA LEU A 195 -1.53 -0.38 11.79
C LEU A 195 -0.17 0.07 11.29
N THR A 196 0.89 -0.60 11.72
CA THR A 196 2.22 -0.46 11.11
C THR A 196 2.56 -1.76 10.41
N PHE A 197 2.78 -1.66 9.11
CA PHE A 197 3.15 -2.78 8.25
C PHE A 197 4.56 -2.56 7.70
N LEU A 198 5.38 -3.61 7.76
CA LEU A 198 6.74 -3.61 7.23
C LEU A 198 6.84 -4.64 6.11
N GLN A 199 7.16 -4.17 4.91
CA GLN A 199 7.36 -5.02 3.74
C GLN A 199 8.70 -4.73 3.11
N ARG A 200 9.44 -5.78 2.78
CA ARG A 200 10.65 -5.66 1.98
C ARG A 200 10.27 -5.73 0.51
N LEU A 201 10.64 -4.71 -0.25
CA LEU A 201 10.39 -4.64 -1.70
C LEU A 201 11.63 -5.08 -2.48
N ALA A 202 11.43 -5.93 -3.47
CA ALA A 202 12.40 -6.27 -4.49
C ALA A 202 12.20 -5.40 -5.74
N GLU A 203 13.27 -5.22 -6.50
CA GLU A 203 13.24 -4.41 -7.72
C GLU A 203 12.17 -4.92 -8.71
N GLY A 204 11.30 -4.03 -9.18
CA GLY A 204 10.17 -4.33 -10.07
C GLY A 204 8.90 -4.80 -9.36
N ASP A 205 8.87 -4.81 -8.02
CA ASP A 205 7.66 -5.09 -7.27
C ASP A 205 6.66 -3.93 -7.38
N ASP A 206 5.39 -4.29 -7.50
CA ASP A 206 4.25 -3.41 -7.32
C ASP A 206 3.61 -3.72 -5.96
N PHE A 207 3.26 -2.67 -5.22
CA PHE A 207 2.68 -2.80 -3.90
C PHE A 207 1.46 -1.89 -3.79
N TYR A 208 0.33 -2.47 -3.44
CA TYR A 208 -0.96 -1.81 -3.32
C TYR A 208 -1.56 -2.07 -1.95
N VAL A 209 -2.10 -1.03 -1.34
CA VAL A 209 -2.83 -1.14 -0.09
C VAL A 209 -4.09 -0.31 -0.17
N SER A 210 -5.18 -0.90 0.29
CA SER A 210 -6.48 -0.26 0.34
C SER A 210 -7.10 -0.47 1.71
N MET A 211 -7.59 0.61 2.29
CA MET A 211 -8.40 0.60 3.49
C MET A 211 -9.86 0.47 3.08
N VAL A 212 -10.54 -0.51 3.66
CA VAL A 212 -11.96 -0.76 3.43
C VAL A 212 -12.66 -0.74 4.79
N PRO A 213 -13.85 -0.12 4.91
CA PRO A 213 -14.64 -0.21 6.12
C PRO A 213 -14.88 -1.67 6.49
N LYS A 214 -14.82 -1.97 7.78
CA LYS A 214 -15.03 -3.33 8.27
C LYS A 214 -16.49 -3.76 8.17
N ASP A 215 -17.38 -2.81 8.42
CA ASP A 215 -18.82 -3.02 8.43
C ASP A 215 -19.43 -2.31 7.21
N GLU A 216 -20.25 -3.03 6.43
CA GLU A 216 -20.90 -2.47 5.22
C GLU A 216 -21.80 -1.27 5.53
N GLY A 217 -22.28 -1.16 6.78
CA GLY A 217 -23.05 -0.01 7.25
C GLY A 217 -22.25 1.29 7.32
N ASP A 218 -20.92 1.20 7.41
CA ASP A 218 -20.01 2.34 7.43
C ASP A 218 -19.58 2.76 6.01
N GLY A 219 -19.79 1.88 5.01
CA GLY A 219 -19.45 2.09 3.60
C GLY A 219 -18.95 0.80 2.95
N THR A 220 -18.94 0.76 1.61
CA THR A 220 -18.49 -0.40 0.82
C THR A 220 -17.25 -0.09 -0.02
N GLY A 221 -16.93 1.19 -0.20
CA GLY A 221 -15.81 1.64 -1.01
C GLY A 221 -14.45 1.62 -0.31
N VAL A 222 -13.39 1.79 -1.11
CA VAL A 222 -12.05 2.11 -0.59
C VAL A 222 -12.06 3.53 -0.05
N VAL A 223 -11.69 3.69 1.22
CA VAL A 223 -11.67 4.98 1.91
C VAL A 223 -10.31 5.65 1.88
N GLY A 224 -9.27 4.86 1.67
CA GLY A 224 -7.89 5.29 1.60
C GLY A 224 -7.05 4.25 0.90
N PHE A 225 -6.04 4.67 0.16
CA PHE A 225 -5.17 3.77 -0.56
C PHE A 225 -3.76 4.34 -0.71
N ALA A 226 -2.81 3.45 -0.89
CA ALA A 226 -1.48 3.77 -1.37
C ALA A 226 -1.02 2.73 -2.38
N ALA A 227 -0.21 3.17 -3.33
CA ALA A 227 0.43 2.32 -4.29
C ALA A 227 1.89 2.73 -4.50
N ILE A 228 2.72 1.72 -4.73
CA ILE A 228 4.06 1.86 -5.27
C ILE A 228 4.09 1.01 -6.53
N THR A 229 4.37 1.63 -7.66
CA THR A 229 4.47 0.90 -8.94
C THR A 229 5.92 0.84 -9.37
N TYR A 230 6.37 -0.32 -9.83
CA TYR A 230 7.68 -0.57 -10.41
C TYR A 230 8.84 -0.19 -9.50
N TRP A 231 8.83 -0.70 -8.26
CA TRP A 231 9.79 -0.34 -7.22
C TRP A 231 11.25 -0.42 -7.68
N ARG A 232 12.04 0.62 -7.40
CA ARG A 232 13.49 0.64 -7.63
C ARG A 232 14.22 1.04 -6.34
N PRO A 233 15.30 0.32 -5.94
CA PRO A 233 16.11 0.73 -4.80
C PRO A 233 16.65 2.17 -4.94
N PHE A 234 16.39 3.02 -3.95
CA PHE A 234 16.73 4.46 -3.97
C PHE A 234 18.24 4.77 -4.05
N ALA A 235 19.12 3.77 -4.01
CA ALA A 235 20.57 3.96 -4.16
C ALA A 235 20.97 4.77 -5.42
N ASN A 236 20.11 4.79 -6.45
CA ASN A 236 20.32 5.58 -7.67
C ASN A 236 19.61 6.94 -7.69
N ALA A 237 18.49 7.13 -7.00
CA ALA A 237 17.71 8.38 -7.03
C ALA A 237 18.46 9.54 -6.35
N ASP A 238 19.03 9.29 -5.16
CA ASP A 238 19.85 10.28 -4.46
C ASP A 238 21.13 10.63 -5.22
N ARG A 239 21.74 9.64 -5.87
CA ARG A 239 22.91 9.87 -6.72
C ARG A 239 22.55 10.73 -7.93
N ARG A 240 21.40 10.49 -8.57
CA ARG A 240 20.93 11.25 -9.74
C ARG A 240 20.53 12.68 -9.37
N ARG A 241 19.79 12.88 -8.26
CA ARG A 241 19.50 14.22 -7.73
C ARG A 241 20.77 14.99 -7.38
N ARG A 242 21.76 14.35 -6.73
CA ARG A 242 23.07 14.96 -6.45
C ARG A 242 23.81 15.33 -7.73
N LEU A 243 23.83 14.46 -8.74
CA LEU A 243 24.49 14.74 -10.02
C LEU A 243 23.81 15.88 -10.79
N ASN A 244 22.48 15.94 -10.79
CA ASN A 244 21.73 17.02 -11.43
C ASN A 244 21.89 18.37 -10.68
N GLY A 245 21.95 18.34 -9.35
CA GLY A 245 22.24 19.53 -8.53
C GLY A 245 23.66 20.08 -8.74
N ILE A 246 24.64 19.21 -9.02
CA ILE A 246 26.02 19.61 -9.34
C ILE A 246 26.12 20.13 -10.79
N GLY A 247 25.37 19.56 -11.74
CA GLY A 247 25.33 20.02 -13.13
C GLY A 247 24.71 21.41 -13.31
N GLY A 248 23.80 21.82 -12.41
CA GLY A 248 23.19 23.16 -12.42
C GLY A 248 24.14 24.30 -11.98
N MET A 249 25.20 23.99 -11.23
CA MET A 249 26.20 24.99 -10.82
C MET A 249 27.31 25.21 -11.87
N ALA A 250 27.41 24.37 -12.89
CA ALA A 250 28.49 24.43 -13.88
C ALA A 250 28.16 25.27 -15.15
N ARG A 251 27.02 25.95 -15.20
CA ARG A 251 26.63 26.84 -16.32
C ARG A 251 26.41 28.29 -15.86
N VAL A 252 27.47 28.92 -15.34
CA VAL A 252 27.63 30.38 -15.39
C VAL A 252 29.11 30.67 -15.68
N SER A 253 29.48 30.69 -16.96
CA SER A 253 30.49 31.56 -17.57
C SER A 253 30.94 31.00 -18.92
N ALA A 254 30.44 31.60 -20.00
CA ALA A 254 31.18 31.96 -21.21
C ALA A 254 30.28 32.87 -22.04
#